data_AF-A0A9P4GDE4-F1
#
_entry.id   AF-A0A9P4GDE4-F1
#
_cell.length_a   1.000
_cell.length_b   1.000
_cell.length_c   1.000
_cell.angle_alpha   90.00
_cell.angle_beta   90.00
_cell.angle_gamma   90.00
#
_symmetry.space_group_name_H-M   'P 1'
#
loop_
_entity.id
_entity.type
_entity.pdbx_description
1 polymer ?
#
loop_
_entity_poly.entity_id
_entity_poly.type
_entity_poly.pdbx_seq_one_letter_code
_entity_poly.pdbx_strand_id
1 'polypeptide(L)'
;MTLAGTFRHRPWPPSTAVPPKIDKTGPLEEEATPYYDPRYFYPARLGEVVNQRYQLATKLGFGTSSTVWLARDLFQWRWNAERYVALKIHSSHPEKRSAENELAIAQIISQKSSNHEGKQFFRGLLDVFQLQRPNSTESSNLGLVYEPVREPLWLVKTRFRDGTIPVHILKILLQEILHGLDFLHSDCKVVHADIKIDNIMASLEEPAIVEKSARDEYENPLPQAIRDDRTIYLSRNQFGPISNLPKALGRIAITDYGFSVQGDGPHYGAIQAESLRAPEVILDAGWTYSADIWSLGVMLWDLFGKRSLFRELYIEANYDDRLHLACITALLGPPPSTLLQRGKRTSLFYDLNDQLQYKGDTPSLDFTSSIEPIPDDDKEMFIKFAKRLLTWDPKERSTAKELLGDPFLQH
;
A
#
# COMPACT_ATOMS: atom_id res chain seq x y z
N MET A 1 21.56 26.37 -25.28
CA MET A 1 21.27 26.54 -23.83
C MET A 1 20.39 27.78 -23.68
N THR A 2 19.15 27.62 -23.21
CA THR A 2 18.31 28.77 -22.84
C THR A 2 18.86 29.41 -21.57
N LEU A 3 18.73 30.75 -21.42
CA LEU A 3 19.15 31.51 -20.24
C LEU A 3 18.61 30.92 -18.91
N ALA A 4 17.45 30.25 -18.97
CA ALA A 4 16.85 29.57 -17.82
C ALA A 4 17.63 28.34 -17.33
N GLY A 5 18.35 27.63 -18.21
CA GLY A 5 19.14 26.45 -17.84
C GLY A 5 20.36 26.78 -16.97
N THR A 6 20.87 28.01 -17.04
CA THR A 6 22.05 28.46 -16.28
C THR A 6 21.78 28.65 -14.79
N PHE A 7 20.51 28.86 -14.43
CA PHE A 7 20.09 29.18 -13.06
C PHE A 7 19.39 28.02 -12.36
N ARG A 8 19.22 26.88 -13.03
CA ARG A 8 18.65 25.66 -12.45
C ARG A 8 19.70 24.77 -11.82
N HIS A 9 19.26 23.88 -10.94
CA HIS A 9 20.12 22.80 -10.44
C HIS A 9 20.65 21.96 -11.60
N ARG A 10 21.94 21.63 -11.51
CA ARG A 10 22.59 20.75 -12.49
C ARG A 10 22.45 19.29 -12.03
N PRO A 11 22.33 18.35 -13.00
CA PRO A 11 22.50 16.94 -12.69
C PRO A 11 23.86 16.73 -12.00
N TRP A 12 23.90 15.84 -11.01
CA TRP A 12 25.18 15.33 -10.53
C TRP A 12 25.90 14.63 -11.70
N PRO A 13 27.23 14.73 -11.77
CA PRO A 13 28.00 13.93 -12.72
C PRO A 13 27.81 12.43 -12.42
N PRO A 14 28.23 11.53 -13.33
CA PRO A 14 28.26 10.11 -13.01
C PRO A 14 29.08 9.86 -11.75
N SER A 15 28.56 9.02 -10.84
CA SER A 15 29.28 8.65 -9.62
C SER A 15 30.58 7.92 -10.00
N THR A 16 31.64 8.22 -9.24
CA THR A 16 32.92 7.50 -9.34
C THR A 16 32.98 6.28 -8.42
N ALA A 17 31.97 6.07 -7.57
CA ALA A 17 31.89 4.92 -6.69
C ALA A 17 31.69 3.64 -7.50
N VAL A 18 32.38 2.57 -7.12
CA VAL A 18 32.24 1.25 -7.75
C VAL A 18 31.25 0.42 -6.92
N PRO A 19 30.02 0.19 -7.41
CA PRO A 19 29.04 -0.58 -6.67
C PRO A 19 29.46 -2.05 -6.54
N PRO A 20 29.28 -2.67 -5.35
CA PRO A 20 29.45 -4.10 -5.19
C PRO A 20 28.53 -4.88 -6.14
N LYS A 21 28.98 -6.05 -6.60
CA LYS A 21 28.18 -6.92 -7.47
C LYS A 21 27.46 -8.00 -6.68
N ILE A 22 26.23 -8.31 -7.08
CA ILE A 22 25.48 -9.46 -6.60
C ILE A 22 25.57 -10.56 -7.65
N ASP A 23 26.37 -11.61 -7.39
CA ASP A 23 26.56 -12.75 -8.29
C ASP A 23 25.46 -13.84 -8.16
N LYS A 24 24.29 -13.45 -7.65
CA LYS A 24 23.15 -14.35 -7.48
C LYS A 24 22.52 -14.64 -8.85
N THR A 25 22.35 -15.93 -9.16
CA THR A 25 21.73 -16.42 -10.41
C THR A 25 20.19 -16.41 -10.40
N GLY A 26 19.58 -16.28 -9.22
CA GLY A 26 18.13 -16.26 -9.05
C GLY A 26 17.52 -14.86 -9.07
N PRO A 27 16.17 -14.77 -9.15
CA PRO A 27 15.45 -13.51 -9.15
C PRO A 27 15.80 -12.62 -7.95
N LEU A 28 15.89 -11.32 -8.21
CA LEU A 28 16.13 -10.27 -7.22
C LEU A 28 15.08 -9.16 -7.37
N GLU A 29 14.60 -8.64 -6.25
CA GLU A 29 13.69 -7.48 -6.21
C GLU A 29 12.48 -7.68 -7.14
N GLU A 30 12.24 -6.79 -8.10
CA GLU A 30 11.13 -6.86 -9.06
C GLU A 30 11.11 -8.14 -9.88
N GLU A 31 12.28 -8.76 -10.13
CA GLU A 31 12.36 -10.05 -10.84
C GLU A 31 11.67 -11.19 -10.08
N ALA A 32 11.52 -11.06 -8.76
CA ALA A 32 10.86 -12.06 -7.93
C ALA A 32 9.32 -11.94 -7.94
N THR A 33 8.76 -10.96 -8.64
CA THR A 33 7.31 -10.78 -8.73
C THR A 33 6.70 -11.71 -9.80
N PRO A 34 5.51 -12.31 -9.59
CA PRO A 34 4.95 -13.34 -10.49
C PRO A 34 4.74 -12.92 -11.95
N TYR A 35 4.68 -11.62 -12.22
CA TYR A 35 4.38 -11.06 -13.54
C TYR A 35 5.51 -10.16 -14.06
N TYR A 36 6.72 -10.32 -13.51
CA TYR A 36 7.86 -9.59 -14.01
C TYR A 36 8.20 -10.06 -15.42
N ASP A 37 8.21 -9.10 -16.35
CA ASP A 37 8.76 -9.30 -17.66
C ASP A 37 9.55 -8.05 -18.04
N PRO A 38 10.87 -8.16 -18.20
CA PRO A 38 11.73 -7.01 -18.46
C PRO A 38 11.38 -6.28 -19.76
N ARG A 39 10.67 -6.93 -20.69
CA ARG A 39 10.18 -6.32 -21.92
C ARG A 39 9.09 -5.30 -21.70
N TYR A 40 8.63 -5.09 -20.47
CA TYR A 40 7.65 -4.05 -20.14
C TYR A 40 8.11 -3.12 -19.03
N PHE A 41 9.12 -3.48 -18.24
CA PHE A 41 9.67 -2.59 -17.21
C PHE A 41 10.66 -1.59 -17.83
N TYR A 42 10.65 -0.35 -17.33
CA TYR A 42 11.60 0.66 -17.75
C TYR A 42 13.00 0.33 -17.18
N PRO A 43 14.06 0.25 -18.01
CA PRO A 43 15.42 -0.06 -17.56
C PRO A 43 16.10 1.16 -16.93
N ALA A 44 15.55 1.67 -15.84
CA ALA A 44 16.04 2.85 -15.12
C ALA A 44 17.49 2.69 -14.67
N ARG A 45 18.27 3.77 -14.78
CA ARG A 45 19.67 3.82 -14.32
C ARG A 45 19.87 4.92 -13.29
N LEU A 46 20.61 4.62 -12.22
CA LEU A 46 21.04 5.65 -11.27
C LEU A 46 21.83 6.76 -11.98
N GLY A 47 21.53 8.02 -11.65
CA GLY A 47 22.10 9.21 -12.26
C GLY A 47 21.44 9.65 -13.57
N GLU A 48 20.58 8.84 -14.17
CA GLU A 48 19.83 9.16 -15.38
C GLU A 48 18.88 10.34 -15.15
N VAL A 49 18.78 11.25 -16.12
CA VAL A 49 17.82 12.35 -16.10
C VAL A 49 16.64 12.03 -17.00
N VAL A 50 15.49 11.75 -16.39
CA VAL A 50 14.23 11.48 -17.08
C VAL A 50 13.37 12.72 -17.18
N ASN A 51 12.54 12.80 -18.22
CA ASN A 51 11.69 13.96 -18.54
C ASN A 51 12.44 15.31 -18.54
N GLN A 52 13.75 15.29 -18.85
CA GLN A 52 14.64 16.47 -18.83
C GLN A 52 14.65 17.23 -17.48
N ARG A 53 14.21 16.59 -16.38
CA ARG A 53 13.93 17.25 -15.10
C ARG A 53 14.30 16.42 -13.89
N TYR A 54 14.05 15.12 -13.92
CA TYR A 54 14.15 14.28 -12.73
C TYR A 54 15.41 13.42 -12.82
N GLN A 55 16.40 13.66 -11.96
CA GLN A 55 17.59 12.81 -11.91
C GLN A 55 17.36 11.66 -10.93
N LEU A 56 17.35 10.41 -11.41
CA LEU A 56 17.19 9.22 -10.58
C LEU A 56 18.36 9.11 -9.59
N ALA A 57 18.06 9.03 -8.30
CA ALA A 57 19.06 9.07 -7.24
C ALA A 57 19.13 7.78 -6.43
N THR A 58 17.99 7.13 -6.17
CA THR A 58 17.92 5.94 -5.32
C THR A 58 16.69 5.12 -5.68
N LYS A 59 16.79 3.78 -5.70
CA LYS A 59 15.60 2.94 -5.79
C LYS A 59 14.96 2.80 -4.41
N LEU A 60 13.66 3.10 -4.31
CA LEU A 60 12.91 3.08 -3.05
C LEU A 60 12.13 1.77 -2.85
N GLY A 61 11.69 1.15 -3.92
CA GLY A 61 10.87 -0.05 -3.86
C GLY A 61 10.41 -0.52 -5.24
N PHE A 62 9.61 -1.58 -5.24
CA PHE A 62 9.02 -2.15 -6.43
C PHE A 62 7.71 -2.86 -6.09
N GLY A 63 6.89 -3.10 -7.11
CA GLY A 63 5.68 -3.91 -7.04
C GLY A 63 5.52 -4.78 -8.28
N THR A 64 4.39 -5.48 -8.39
CA THR A 64 4.10 -6.42 -9.49
C THR A 64 3.99 -5.76 -10.87
N SER A 65 3.89 -4.44 -10.93
CA SER A 65 3.67 -3.67 -12.15
C SER A 65 4.44 -2.34 -12.20
N SER A 66 5.34 -2.07 -11.26
CA SER A 66 6.07 -0.79 -11.23
C SER A 66 7.36 -0.85 -10.40
N THR A 67 8.22 0.15 -10.61
CA THR A 67 9.37 0.45 -9.73
C THR A 67 9.23 1.87 -9.19
N VAL A 68 9.73 2.12 -7.98
CA VAL A 68 9.64 3.42 -7.32
C VAL A 68 11.04 3.95 -7.04
N TRP A 69 11.30 5.19 -7.42
CA TRP A 69 12.61 5.83 -7.38
C TRP A 69 12.54 7.16 -6.66
N LEU A 70 13.52 7.44 -5.83
CA LEU A 70 13.82 8.80 -5.40
C LEU A 70 14.51 9.52 -6.54
N ALA A 71 14.06 10.73 -6.86
CA ALA A 71 14.68 11.56 -7.88
C ALA A 71 14.87 13.00 -7.39
N ARG A 72 15.97 13.63 -7.83
CA ARG A 72 16.20 15.07 -7.67
C ARG A 72 15.37 15.84 -8.69
N ASP A 73 14.58 16.81 -8.25
CA ASP A 73 13.87 17.74 -9.12
C ASP A 73 14.83 18.87 -9.53
N LEU A 74 15.31 18.82 -10.78
CA LEU A 74 16.23 19.82 -11.33
C LEU A 74 15.53 21.12 -11.72
N PHE A 75 14.19 21.18 -11.70
CA PHE A 75 13.41 22.38 -12.00
C PHE A 75 13.30 23.30 -10.77
N GLN A 76 14.43 23.49 -10.08
CA GLN A 76 14.54 24.39 -8.93
C GLN A 76 15.67 25.38 -9.20
N TRP A 77 15.54 26.60 -8.67
CA TRP A 77 16.60 27.58 -8.73
C TRP A 77 17.81 27.10 -7.94
N ARG A 78 19.02 27.32 -8.45
CA ARG A 78 20.27 26.80 -7.87
C ARG A 78 20.57 27.28 -6.44
N TRP A 79 19.95 28.37 -6.00
CA TRP A 79 20.09 28.92 -4.64
C TRP A 79 19.02 28.39 -3.68
N ASN A 80 18.03 27.63 -4.17
CA ASN A 80 17.10 26.90 -3.32
C ASN A 80 17.72 25.56 -2.90
N ALA A 81 17.30 25.06 -1.75
CA ALA A 81 17.61 23.70 -1.32
C ALA A 81 17.22 22.69 -2.41
N GLU A 82 17.93 21.56 -2.45
CA GLU A 82 17.58 20.47 -3.36
C GLU A 82 16.18 19.95 -3.00
N ARG A 83 15.35 19.73 -4.03
CA ARG A 83 14.04 19.11 -3.86
C ARG A 83 14.08 17.69 -4.38
N TYR A 84 13.50 16.78 -3.62
CA TYR A 84 13.37 15.38 -3.99
C TYR A 84 11.92 14.99 -4.18
N VAL A 85 11.69 14.02 -5.06
CA VAL A 85 10.37 13.45 -5.37
C VAL A 85 10.44 11.93 -5.43
N ALA A 86 9.32 11.26 -5.20
CA ALA A 86 9.16 9.84 -5.48
C ALA A 86 8.55 9.66 -6.88
N LEU A 87 9.28 9.04 -7.78
CA LEU A 87 8.86 8.71 -9.14
C LEU A 87 8.50 7.22 -9.22
N LYS A 88 7.22 6.91 -9.42
CA LYS A 88 6.72 5.57 -9.70
C LYS A 88 6.68 5.37 -11.22
N ILE A 89 7.44 4.41 -11.74
CA ILE A 89 7.49 4.08 -13.16
C ILE A 89 6.75 2.76 -13.36
N HIS A 90 5.62 2.83 -14.06
CA HIS A 90 4.78 1.68 -14.37
C HIS A 90 5.32 0.87 -15.54
N SER A 91 5.18 -0.45 -15.44
CA SER A 91 5.33 -1.39 -16.54
C SER A 91 4.36 -1.05 -17.68
N SER A 92 4.82 -1.17 -18.92
CA SER A 92 4.05 -0.92 -20.13
C SER A 92 3.32 -2.17 -20.63
N HIS A 93 3.01 -3.12 -19.74
CA HIS A 93 2.39 -4.38 -20.11
C HIS A 93 0.97 -4.14 -20.66
N PRO A 94 0.68 -4.51 -21.92
CA PRO A 94 -0.54 -4.07 -22.62
C PRO A 94 -1.84 -4.58 -21.98
N GLU A 95 -1.80 -5.76 -21.37
CA GLU A 95 -2.95 -6.35 -20.66
C GLU A 95 -3.22 -5.71 -19.29
N LYS A 96 -2.30 -4.89 -18.77
CA LYS A 96 -2.42 -4.26 -17.44
C LYS A 96 -2.77 -2.78 -17.57
N ARG A 97 -4.06 -2.46 -17.51
CA ARG A 97 -4.56 -1.07 -17.38
C ARG A 97 -4.35 -0.43 -16.00
N SER A 98 -3.62 -1.09 -15.11
CA SER A 98 -3.39 -0.63 -13.73
C SER A 98 -2.73 0.75 -13.66
N ALA A 99 -1.84 1.08 -14.60
CA ALA A 99 -1.17 2.38 -14.62
C ALA A 99 -2.14 3.55 -14.94
N GLU A 100 -3.00 3.38 -15.94
CA GLU A 100 -4.00 4.37 -16.32
C GLU A 100 -5.08 4.52 -15.25
N ASN A 101 -5.48 3.41 -14.64
CA ASN A 101 -6.41 3.39 -13.51
C ASN A 101 -5.83 4.15 -12.31
N GLU A 102 -4.58 3.87 -11.92
CA GLU A 102 -3.92 4.57 -10.82
C GLU A 102 -3.80 6.07 -11.10
N LEU A 103 -3.45 6.46 -12.32
CA LEU A 103 -3.42 7.87 -12.72
C LEU A 103 -4.79 8.55 -12.57
N ALA A 104 -5.85 7.92 -13.07
CA ALA A 104 -7.21 8.46 -12.99
C ALA A 104 -7.65 8.67 -11.53
N ILE A 105 -7.41 7.69 -10.66
CA ILE A 105 -7.74 7.78 -9.24
C ILE A 105 -6.87 8.84 -8.55
N ALA A 106 -5.56 8.87 -8.81
CA ALA A 106 -4.66 9.86 -8.24
C ALA A 106 -5.05 11.30 -8.62
N GLN A 107 -5.53 11.51 -9.86
CA GLN A 107 -6.05 12.79 -10.33
C GLN A 107 -7.34 13.17 -9.58
N ILE A 108 -8.30 12.25 -9.43
CA ILE A 108 -9.54 12.49 -8.67
C ILE A 108 -9.19 12.96 -7.26
N ILE A 109 -8.33 12.23 -6.55
CA ILE A 109 -7.94 12.53 -5.17
C ILE A 109 -7.23 13.89 -5.09
N SER A 110 -6.24 14.13 -5.96
CA SER A 110 -5.40 15.34 -5.91
C SER A 110 -6.18 16.61 -6.26
N GLN A 111 -7.11 16.52 -7.21
CA GLN A 111 -7.87 17.66 -7.72
C GLN A 111 -9.16 17.92 -6.94
N LYS A 112 -9.58 17.00 -6.05
CA LYS A 112 -10.79 17.18 -5.24
C LYS A 112 -10.66 18.41 -4.36
N SER A 113 -11.47 19.43 -4.65
CA SER A 113 -11.63 20.59 -3.76
C SER A 113 -12.53 20.18 -2.61
N SER A 114 -11.94 20.09 -1.42
CA SER A 114 -12.61 19.68 -0.19
C SER A 114 -11.85 20.23 1.01
N ASN A 115 -12.60 20.61 2.06
CA ASN A 115 -12.09 20.99 3.36
C ASN A 115 -12.03 19.80 4.33
N HIS A 116 -12.31 18.59 3.85
CA HIS A 116 -12.29 17.38 4.66
C HIS A 116 -10.88 17.10 5.20
N GLU A 117 -10.75 16.94 6.51
CA GLU A 117 -9.46 16.75 7.18
C GLU A 117 -8.69 15.54 6.65
N GLY A 118 -9.41 14.49 6.27
CA GLY A 118 -8.86 13.29 5.64
C GLY A 118 -8.00 13.50 4.38
N LYS A 119 -8.18 14.62 3.66
CA LYS A 119 -7.42 14.91 2.44
C LYS A 119 -5.91 14.94 2.66
N GLN A 120 -5.46 15.37 3.84
CA GLN A 120 -4.04 15.51 4.17
C GLN A 120 -3.29 14.16 4.28
N PHE A 121 -4.01 13.05 4.35
CA PHE A 121 -3.45 11.70 4.42
C PHE A 121 -3.25 11.06 3.04
N PHE A 122 -3.37 11.85 1.97
CA PHE A 122 -3.08 11.43 0.60
C PHE A 122 -1.96 12.28 0.01
N ARG A 123 -1.10 11.65 -0.78
CA ARG A 123 -0.03 12.35 -1.48
C ARG A 123 -0.58 13.03 -2.73
N GLY A 124 -0.18 14.28 -2.95
CA GLY A 124 -0.48 14.98 -4.19
C GLY A 124 0.30 14.41 -5.37
N LEU A 125 -0.40 14.20 -6.49
CA LEU A 125 0.23 13.94 -7.79
C LEU A 125 0.87 15.23 -8.31
N LEU A 126 2.20 15.26 -8.37
CA LEU A 126 2.99 16.45 -8.69
C LEU A 126 3.25 16.62 -10.18
N ASP A 127 3.45 15.53 -10.91
CA ASP A 127 3.76 15.51 -12.34
C ASP A 127 3.45 14.14 -12.93
N VAL A 128 3.23 14.09 -14.25
CA VAL A 128 2.92 12.88 -15.03
C VAL A 128 3.59 12.96 -16.38
N PHE A 129 4.29 11.91 -16.78
CA PHE A 129 4.93 11.85 -18.10
C PHE A 129 5.04 10.43 -18.64
N GLN A 130 5.31 10.32 -19.94
CA GLN A 130 5.58 9.06 -20.61
C GLN A 130 7.09 8.91 -20.84
N LEU A 131 7.62 7.73 -20.49
CA LEU A 131 9.03 7.38 -20.69
C LEU A 131 9.17 6.47 -21.90
N GLN A 132 9.86 6.96 -22.92
CA GLN A 132 10.24 6.17 -24.08
C GLN A 132 11.39 5.24 -23.70
N ARG A 133 11.24 3.95 -23.99
CA ARG A 133 12.31 2.99 -23.73
C ARG A 133 13.38 3.07 -24.81
N PRO A 134 14.67 2.94 -24.45
CA PRO A 134 15.72 2.78 -25.43
C PRO A 134 15.40 1.58 -26.34
N ASN A 135 15.40 1.78 -27.66
CA ASN A 135 15.18 0.75 -28.68
C ASN A 135 13.77 0.13 -28.74
N SER A 136 12.74 0.78 -28.19
CA SER A 136 11.33 0.39 -28.41
C SER A 136 10.54 1.54 -29.00
N THR A 137 9.81 1.28 -30.09
CA THR A 137 8.94 2.26 -30.76
C THR A 137 7.47 2.13 -30.36
N GLU A 138 7.10 1.06 -29.65
CA GLU A 138 5.69 0.66 -29.53
C GLU A 138 5.11 0.82 -28.12
N SER A 139 5.91 1.04 -27.08
CA SER A 139 5.37 1.22 -25.72
C SER A 139 6.23 2.09 -24.81
N SER A 140 5.59 3.12 -24.25
CA SER A 140 6.14 3.97 -23.22
C SER A 140 5.68 3.54 -21.83
N ASN A 141 6.52 3.78 -20.84
CA ASN A 141 6.20 3.56 -19.43
C ASN A 141 5.61 4.84 -18.83
N LEU A 142 4.49 4.72 -18.12
CA LEU A 142 3.88 5.85 -17.43
C LEU A 142 4.67 6.16 -16.14
N GLY A 143 5.16 7.39 -16.02
CA GLY A 143 5.81 7.92 -14.82
C GLY A 143 4.86 8.83 -14.03
N LEU A 144 4.65 8.51 -12.75
CA LEU A 144 3.85 9.28 -11.81
C LEU A 144 4.76 9.85 -10.71
N VAL A 145 4.71 11.17 -10.50
CA VAL A 145 5.57 11.86 -9.52
C VAL A 145 4.76 12.25 -8.30
N TYR A 146 5.25 11.87 -7.12
CA TYR A 146 4.64 12.13 -5.82
C TYR A 146 5.63 12.78 -4.86
N GLU A 147 5.11 13.33 -3.77
CA GLU A 147 5.92 13.63 -2.60
C GLU A 147 6.54 12.33 -2.03
N PRO A 148 7.81 12.38 -1.59
CA PRO A 148 8.45 11.23 -0.99
C PRO A 148 7.86 10.99 0.40
N VAL A 149 7.72 9.71 0.74
CA VAL A 149 7.32 9.23 2.06
C VAL A 149 8.41 8.33 2.60
N ARG A 150 8.35 8.04 3.90
CA ARG A 150 9.37 7.26 4.59
C ARG A 150 9.20 5.77 4.27
N GLU A 151 8.55 5.03 5.15
CA GLU A 151 8.46 3.57 5.08
C GLU A 151 7.03 3.10 5.37
N PRO A 152 6.62 1.94 4.83
CA PRO A 152 5.32 1.36 5.14
C PRO A 152 5.19 0.99 6.62
N LEU A 153 3.97 0.98 7.14
CA LEU A 153 3.71 0.74 8.57
C LEU A 153 4.20 -0.64 9.04
N TRP A 154 4.33 -1.63 8.15
CA TRP A 154 4.87 -2.93 8.55
C TRP A 154 6.34 -2.82 8.95
N LEU A 155 7.11 -1.94 8.30
CA LEU A 155 8.51 -1.72 8.64
C LEU A 155 8.61 -0.83 9.90
N VAL A 156 7.76 0.21 10.01
CA VAL A 156 7.65 1.03 11.23
C VAL A 156 7.40 0.15 12.46
N LYS A 157 6.48 -0.81 12.35
CA LYS A 157 6.13 -1.73 13.44
C LYS A 157 7.36 -2.45 14.00
N THR A 158 8.31 -2.84 13.16
CA THR A 158 9.55 -3.52 13.58
C THR A 158 10.49 -2.63 14.41
N ARG A 159 10.27 -1.31 14.42
CA ARG A 159 11.06 -0.34 15.20
C ARG A 159 10.60 -0.21 16.65
N PHE A 160 9.40 -0.68 16.96
CA PHE A 160 8.93 -0.73 18.34
C PHE A 160 9.46 -1.97 19.05
N ARG A 161 9.54 -1.90 20.38
CA ARG A 161 9.94 -3.04 21.20
C ARG A 161 9.00 -4.22 20.93
N ASP A 162 9.58 -5.40 20.72
CA ASP A 162 8.89 -6.65 20.42
C ASP A 162 8.07 -6.64 19.11
N GLY A 163 8.25 -5.62 18.27
CA GLY A 163 7.56 -5.49 16.99
C GLY A 163 6.07 -5.20 17.14
N THR A 164 5.65 -4.47 18.19
CA THR A 164 4.23 -4.15 18.45
C THR A 164 4.04 -2.64 18.58
N ILE A 165 3.04 -2.08 17.89
CA ILE A 165 2.69 -0.65 18.01
C ILE A 165 1.96 -0.43 19.34
N PRO A 166 2.42 0.49 20.21
CA PRO A 166 1.72 0.81 21.45
C PRO A 166 0.28 1.27 21.21
N VAL A 167 -0.66 0.87 22.07
CA VAL A 167 -2.11 1.13 21.88
C VAL A 167 -2.44 2.61 21.66
N HIS A 168 -1.80 3.51 22.40
CA HIS A 168 -2.02 4.96 22.24
C HIS A 168 -1.58 5.49 20.87
N ILE A 169 -0.59 4.86 20.23
CA ILE A 169 -0.16 5.19 18.86
C ILE A 169 -1.05 4.53 17.84
N LEU A 170 -1.48 3.29 18.10
CA LEU A 170 -2.48 2.64 17.26
C LEU A 170 -3.75 3.50 17.14
N LYS A 171 -4.27 4.02 18.25
CA LYS A 171 -5.47 4.89 18.26
C LYS A 171 -5.28 6.10 17.33
N ILE A 172 -4.13 6.77 17.40
CA ILE A 172 -3.79 7.90 16.51
C ILE A 172 -3.75 7.45 15.05
N LEU A 173 -3.02 6.37 14.74
CA LEU A 173 -2.91 5.86 13.37
C LEU A 173 -4.28 5.49 12.80
N LEU A 174 -5.15 4.86 13.61
CA LEU A 174 -6.50 4.51 13.19
C LEU A 174 -7.36 5.74 12.93
N GLN A 175 -7.26 6.78 13.75
CA GLN A 175 -7.95 8.05 13.48
C GLN A 175 -7.50 8.63 12.14
N GLU A 176 -6.19 8.68 11.86
CA GLU A 176 -5.66 9.19 10.59
C GLU A 176 -6.13 8.35 9.39
N ILE A 177 -6.07 7.01 9.48
CA ILE A 177 -6.56 6.11 8.44
C ILE A 177 -8.06 6.29 8.20
N LEU A 178 -8.86 6.37 9.27
CA LEU A 178 -10.32 6.53 9.17
C LEU A 178 -10.70 7.89 8.59
N HIS A 179 -10.04 8.97 8.98
CA HIS A 179 -10.23 10.26 8.32
C HIS A 179 -9.90 10.19 6.83
N GLY A 180 -8.78 9.52 6.48
CA GLY A 180 -8.40 9.30 5.09
C GLY A 180 -9.44 8.50 4.30
N LEU A 181 -9.94 7.39 4.86
CA LEU A 181 -11.00 6.59 4.25
C LEU A 181 -12.33 7.33 4.12
N ASP A 182 -12.72 8.11 5.13
CA ASP A 182 -13.94 8.94 5.05
C ASP A 182 -13.83 9.95 3.91
N PHE A 183 -12.69 10.63 3.77
CA PHE A 183 -12.46 11.52 2.62
C PHE A 183 -12.56 10.76 1.28
N LEU A 184 -11.93 9.59 1.19
CA LEU A 184 -11.91 8.79 -0.03
C LEU A 184 -13.31 8.31 -0.43
N HIS A 185 -14.10 7.86 0.55
CA HIS A 185 -15.44 7.30 0.36
C HIS A 185 -16.49 8.39 0.17
N SER A 186 -16.49 9.40 1.03
CA SER A 186 -17.53 10.43 1.10
C SER A 186 -17.35 11.50 0.02
N ASP A 187 -16.13 11.99 -0.17
CA ASP A 187 -15.85 13.12 -1.06
C ASP A 187 -15.34 12.64 -2.42
N CYS A 188 -14.31 11.78 -2.44
CA CYS A 188 -13.72 11.31 -3.70
C CYS A 188 -14.59 10.29 -4.44
N LYS A 189 -15.52 9.61 -3.73
CA LYS A 189 -16.29 8.48 -4.28
C LYS A 189 -15.37 7.42 -4.87
N VAL A 190 -14.41 6.95 -4.07
CA VAL A 190 -13.43 5.94 -4.48
C VAL A 190 -13.42 4.82 -3.43
N VAL A 191 -13.33 3.57 -3.89
CA VAL A 191 -13.00 2.41 -3.04
C VAL A 191 -11.52 2.10 -3.27
N HIS A 192 -10.73 1.99 -2.20
CA HIS A 192 -9.30 1.71 -2.32
C HIS A 192 -9.04 0.29 -2.82
N ALA A 193 -9.82 -0.67 -2.31
CA ALA A 193 -9.84 -2.09 -2.68
C ALA A 193 -8.57 -2.90 -2.37
N ASP A 194 -7.59 -2.32 -1.67
CA ASP A 194 -6.34 -2.97 -1.26
C ASP A 194 -5.75 -2.32 0.00
N ILE A 195 -6.60 -2.05 1.00
CA ILE A 195 -6.15 -1.55 2.30
C ILE A 195 -5.35 -2.65 3.00
N LYS A 196 -4.08 -2.39 3.26
CA LYS A 196 -3.15 -3.27 3.96
C LYS A 196 -1.98 -2.46 4.53
N ILE A 197 -1.26 -3.05 5.47
CA ILE A 197 -0.19 -2.37 6.21
C ILE A 197 0.98 -1.92 5.30
N ASP A 198 1.14 -2.54 4.13
CA ASP A 198 2.10 -2.16 3.08
C ASP A 198 1.74 -0.86 2.36
N ASN A 199 0.45 -0.55 2.26
CA ASN A 199 -0.07 0.58 1.50
C ASN A 199 -0.32 1.81 2.39
N ILE A 200 -0.12 1.69 3.70
CA ILE A 200 -0.10 2.81 4.65
C ILE A 200 1.35 3.14 4.97
N MET A 201 1.79 4.34 4.62
CA MET A 201 3.18 4.79 4.78
C MET A 201 3.31 5.88 5.84
N ALA A 202 4.43 5.91 6.55
CA ALA A 202 4.78 7.05 7.41
C ALA A 202 5.33 8.20 6.58
N SER A 203 4.97 9.44 6.94
CA SER A 203 5.56 10.63 6.34
C SER A 203 7.01 10.83 6.80
N LEU A 204 7.76 11.61 6.03
CA LEU A 204 9.10 12.05 6.43
C LEU A 204 8.98 13.11 7.53
N GLU A 205 9.81 12.98 8.55
CA GLU A 205 9.93 13.94 9.65
C GLU A 205 10.68 15.19 9.19
N GLU A 206 11.70 14.99 8.36
CA GLU A 206 12.56 16.04 7.84
C GLU A 206 12.95 15.75 6.38
N PRO A 207 12.89 16.76 5.48
CA PRO A 207 13.32 16.59 4.09
C PRO A 207 14.79 16.14 3.92
N ALA A 208 15.66 16.42 4.89
CA ALA A 208 17.08 16.07 4.85
C ALA A 208 17.33 14.54 4.82
N ILE A 209 16.35 13.73 5.25
CA ILE A 209 16.45 12.26 5.27
C ILE A 209 16.62 11.69 3.86
N VAL A 210 15.81 12.17 2.92
CA VAL A 210 15.89 11.70 1.52
C VAL A 210 17.11 12.27 0.81
N GLU A 211 17.54 13.48 1.16
CA GLU A 211 18.80 14.03 0.67
C GLU A 211 20.00 13.18 1.10
N LYS A 212 20.06 12.81 2.38
CA LYS A 212 21.11 11.92 2.91
C LYS A 212 21.08 10.57 2.22
N SER A 213 19.89 10.00 2.01
CA SER A 213 19.74 8.71 1.29
C SER A 213 20.27 8.81 -0.15
N ALA A 214 19.93 9.89 -0.87
CA ALA A 214 20.41 10.12 -2.22
C ALA A 214 21.94 10.31 -2.30
N ARG A 215 22.52 11.07 -1.36
CA ARG A 215 23.98 11.25 -1.28
C ARG A 215 24.69 9.95 -0.94
N ASP A 216 24.15 9.17 0.00
CA ASP A 216 24.75 7.90 0.38
C ASP A 216 24.66 6.86 -0.74
N GLU A 217 23.58 6.81 -1.52
CA GLU A 217 23.53 5.97 -2.72
C GLU A 217 24.52 6.45 -3.80
N TYR A 218 24.72 7.75 -3.92
CA TYR A 218 25.67 8.32 -4.87
C TYR A 218 27.13 8.03 -4.48
N GLU A 219 27.48 8.13 -3.20
CA GLU A 219 28.85 7.95 -2.69
C GLU A 219 29.16 6.48 -2.35
N ASN A 220 28.19 5.75 -1.82
CA ASN A 220 28.28 4.38 -1.32
C ASN A 220 27.09 3.54 -1.86
N PRO A 221 27.06 3.27 -3.19
CA PRO A 221 25.94 2.58 -3.80
C PRO A 221 25.75 1.18 -3.24
N LEU A 222 24.48 0.75 -3.13
CA LEU A 222 24.16 -0.60 -2.68
C LEU A 222 24.68 -1.65 -3.69
N PRO A 223 24.89 -2.90 -3.24
CA PRO A 223 25.16 -3.99 -4.17
C PRO A 223 24.11 -4.06 -5.28
N GLN A 224 24.56 -4.26 -6.52
CA GLN A 224 23.68 -4.31 -7.69
C GLN A 224 23.94 -5.56 -8.52
N ALA A 225 22.91 -6.03 -9.20
CA ALA A 225 22.99 -7.20 -10.06
C ALA A 225 22.95 -6.75 -11.52
N ILE A 226 24.03 -7.01 -12.26
CA ILE A 226 24.12 -6.66 -13.68
C ILE A 226 23.47 -7.79 -14.48
N ARG A 227 22.57 -7.43 -15.39
CA ARG A 227 21.99 -8.30 -16.42
C ARG A 227 22.46 -7.78 -17.79
N ASP A 228 22.13 -8.51 -18.85
CA ASP A 228 22.62 -8.18 -20.20
C ASP A 228 22.25 -6.76 -20.65
N ASP A 229 21.00 -6.34 -20.45
CA ASP A 229 20.46 -5.05 -20.92
C ASP A 229 20.04 -4.08 -19.80
N ARG A 230 20.17 -4.50 -18.53
CA ARG A 230 19.64 -3.76 -17.37
C ARG A 230 20.45 -4.03 -16.11
N THR A 231 20.25 -3.18 -15.12
CA THR A 231 20.79 -3.36 -13.78
C THR A 231 19.63 -3.49 -12.80
N ILE A 232 19.67 -4.52 -11.95
CA ILE A 232 18.73 -4.66 -10.84
C ILE A 232 19.39 -4.07 -9.61
N TYR A 233 18.79 -2.99 -9.12
CA TYR A 233 19.23 -2.29 -7.92
C TYR A 233 18.47 -2.81 -6.70
N LEU A 234 19.16 -2.92 -5.57
CA LEU A 234 18.51 -3.13 -4.28
C LEU A 234 17.74 -1.87 -3.86
N SER A 235 16.59 -2.05 -3.22
CA SER A 235 15.80 -0.94 -2.70
C SER A 235 16.40 -0.42 -1.39
N ARG A 236 16.73 0.88 -1.34
CA ARG A 236 17.17 1.57 -0.12
C ARG A 236 15.98 2.18 0.60
N ASN A 237 15.28 1.37 1.37
CA ASN A 237 14.10 1.75 2.16
C ASN A 237 14.38 1.93 3.66
N GLN A 238 15.65 1.80 4.09
CA GLN A 238 16.06 2.00 5.48
C GLN A 238 16.61 3.41 5.71
N PHE A 239 15.74 4.33 6.11
CA PHE A 239 16.09 5.74 6.36
C PHE A 239 16.71 6.01 7.75
N GLY A 240 17.30 4.99 8.38
CA GLY A 240 17.82 5.09 9.77
C GLY A 240 16.69 5.08 10.82
N PRO A 241 16.98 5.41 12.10
CA PRO A 241 15.98 5.46 13.17
C PRO A 241 14.99 6.61 12.99
N ILE A 242 13.78 6.46 13.53
CA ILE A 242 12.81 7.55 13.68
C ILE A 242 13.15 8.27 14.99
N SER A 243 13.68 9.49 14.90
CA SER A 243 14.10 10.28 16.06
C SER A 243 12.89 10.60 16.94
N ASN A 244 12.87 10.19 18.21
CA ASN A 244 11.77 10.48 19.15
C ASN A 244 10.42 9.82 18.81
N LEU A 245 10.41 8.53 18.42
CA LEU A 245 9.17 7.75 18.47
C LEU A 245 8.54 7.86 19.87
N PRO A 246 7.22 8.09 19.98
CA PRO A 246 6.26 8.13 18.87
C PRO A 246 5.94 9.53 18.32
N LYS A 247 6.44 10.60 18.96
CA LYS A 247 6.13 12.00 18.61
C LYS A 247 6.53 12.38 17.18
N ALA A 248 7.49 11.65 16.61
CA ALA A 248 8.00 11.89 15.27
C ALA A 248 7.53 10.88 14.24
N LEU A 249 6.54 10.00 14.51
CA LEU A 249 6.03 9.11 13.47
C LEU A 249 5.42 9.87 12.25
N GLY A 250 5.25 11.19 12.39
CA GLY A 250 4.64 12.02 11.37
C GLY A 250 3.18 11.62 11.16
N ARG A 251 2.59 12.13 10.08
CA ARG A 251 1.27 11.69 9.61
C ARG A 251 1.44 10.47 8.72
N ILE A 252 0.42 9.62 8.66
CA ILE A 252 0.36 8.58 7.63
C ILE A 252 0.04 9.15 6.26
N ALA A 253 0.36 8.37 5.23
CA ALA A 253 -0.12 8.53 3.87
C ALA A 253 -0.73 7.21 3.41
N ILE A 254 -1.97 7.24 2.93
CA ILE A 254 -2.60 6.14 2.20
C ILE A 254 -2.07 6.20 0.76
N THR A 255 -1.61 5.06 0.25
CA THR A 255 -0.88 4.98 -1.03
C THR A 255 -1.28 3.76 -1.85
N ASP A 256 -0.84 3.75 -3.11
CA ASP A 256 -1.03 2.66 -4.07
C ASP A 256 -2.49 2.44 -4.50
N TYR A 257 -2.89 3.17 -5.53
CA TYR A 257 -4.26 3.14 -6.06
C TYR A 257 -4.41 2.21 -7.27
N GLY A 258 -3.47 1.28 -7.47
CA GLY A 258 -3.44 0.38 -8.63
C GLY A 258 -4.69 -0.52 -8.75
N PHE A 259 -5.36 -0.80 -7.63
CA PHE A 259 -6.60 -1.59 -7.55
C PHE A 259 -7.83 -0.75 -7.22
N SER A 260 -7.67 0.54 -6.95
CA SER A 260 -8.77 1.40 -6.56
C SER A 260 -9.76 1.60 -7.71
N VAL A 261 -11.03 1.80 -7.37
CA VAL A 261 -12.09 2.02 -8.35
C VAL A 261 -12.95 3.20 -7.93
N GLN A 262 -13.53 3.88 -8.90
CA GLN A 262 -14.57 4.87 -8.62
C GLN A 262 -15.80 4.14 -8.04
N GLY A 263 -16.25 4.59 -6.89
CA GLY A 263 -17.47 4.11 -6.23
C GLY A 263 -18.71 4.77 -6.80
N ASP A 264 -19.87 4.17 -6.49
CA ASP A 264 -21.27 4.60 -6.70
C ASP A 264 -22.21 3.41 -7.04
N GLY A 265 -21.66 2.18 -7.06
CA GLY A 265 -22.43 0.95 -7.21
C GLY A 265 -21.67 -0.29 -6.73
N PRO A 266 -22.32 -1.47 -6.72
CA PRO A 266 -21.65 -2.71 -6.39
C PRO A 266 -20.67 -3.09 -7.51
N HIS A 267 -19.46 -3.45 -7.11
CA HIS A 267 -18.46 -4.06 -7.99
C HIS A 267 -18.37 -5.56 -7.71
N TYR A 268 -17.74 -6.29 -8.63
CA TYR A 268 -17.62 -7.75 -8.59
C TYR A 268 -16.22 -8.17 -9.00
N GLY A 269 -15.86 -9.41 -8.67
CA GLY A 269 -14.53 -9.94 -8.90
C GLY A 269 -13.57 -9.71 -7.74
N ALA A 270 -12.38 -10.29 -7.87
CA ALA A 270 -11.40 -10.38 -6.79
C ALA A 270 -10.65 -9.05 -6.60
N ILE A 271 -10.70 -8.55 -5.37
CA ILE A 271 -9.88 -7.47 -4.83
C ILE A 271 -9.29 -7.91 -3.49
N GLN A 272 -8.51 -7.01 -2.86
CA GLN A 272 -7.87 -7.19 -1.56
C GLN A 272 -6.80 -8.29 -1.56
N ALA A 273 -5.78 -8.10 -0.72
CA ALA A 273 -4.90 -9.18 -0.30
C ALA A 273 -5.72 -10.35 0.26
N GLU A 274 -5.29 -11.58 -0.02
CA GLU A 274 -6.05 -12.80 0.24
C GLU A 274 -6.51 -12.94 1.69
N SER A 275 -5.65 -12.65 2.66
CA SER A 275 -5.97 -12.69 4.09
C SER A 275 -6.84 -11.53 4.59
N LEU A 276 -6.92 -10.43 3.83
CA LEU A 276 -7.69 -9.22 4.19
C LEU A 276 -9.01 -9.12 3.41
N ARG A 277 -9.34 -10.17 2.65
CA ARG A 277 -10.48 -10.21 1.73
C ARG A 277 -11.80 -10.31 2.49
N ALA A 278 -12.76 -9.48 2.09
CA ALA A 278 -14.09 -9.45 2.70
C ALA A 278 -14.97 -10.63 2.24
N PRO A 279 -15.91 -11.11 3.08
CA PRO A 279 -16.76 -12.24 2.73
C PRO A 279 -17.62 -11.95 1.49
N GLU A 280 -18.10 -10.73 1.32
CA GLU A 280 -18.86 -10.34 0.12
C GLU A 280 -18.02 -10.40 -1.17
N VAL A 281 -16.69 -10.29 -1.07
CA VAL A 281 -15.75 -10.43 -2.21
C VAL A 281 -15.50 -11.91 -2.50
N ILE A 282 -15.29 -12.74 -1.48
CA ILE A 282 -15.13 -14.20 -1.63
C ILE A 282 -16.37 -14.81 -2.30
N LEU A 283 -17.55 -14.42 -1.83
CA LEU A 283 -18.85 -14.90 -2.32
C LEU A 283 -19.29 -14.25 -3.65
N ASP A 284 -18.58 -13.22 -4.10
CA ASP A 284 -18.95 -12.36 -5.24
C ASP A 284 -20.40 -11.82 -5.13
N ALA A 285 -20.75 -11.32 -3.94
CA ALA A 285 -22.08 -10.83 -3.55
C ALA A 285 -22.30 -9.32 -3.83
N GLY A 286 -21.34 -8.69 -4.50
CA GLY A 286 -21.31 -7.25 -4.76
C GLY A 286 -20.68 -6.49 -3.59
N TRP A 287 -19.52 -5.89 -3.84
CA TRP A 287 -18.76 -5.14 -2.84
C TRP A 287 -18.77 -3.63 -3.13
N THR A 288 -18.57 -2.82 -2.08
CA THR A 288 -18.57 -1.35 -2.12
C THR A 288 -17.50 -0.81 -1.16
N TYR A 289 -17.61 0.46 -0.72
CA TYR A 289 -16.78 1.10 0.31
C TYR A 289 -16.57 0.25 1.57
N SER A 290 -17.58 -0.57 1.95
CA SER A 290 -17.51 -1.47 3.10
C SER A 290 -16.33 -2.46 3.04
N ALA A 291 -15.87 -2.82 1.85
CA ALA A 291 -14.74 -3.74 1.68
C ALA A 291 -13.45 -3.17 2.28
N ASP A 292 -13.21 -1.87 2.11
CA ASP A 292 -12.04 -1.19 2.74
C ASP A 292 -12.14 -1.24 4.26
N ILE A 293 -13.34 -1.05 4.82
CA ILE A 293 -13.58 -1.14 6.27
C ILE A 293 -13.29 -2.54 6.79
N TRP A 294 -13.68 -3.58 6.05
CA TRP A 294 -13.34 -4.96 6.42
C TRP A 294 -11.83 -5.16 6.44
N SER A 295 -11.13 -4.78 5.37
CA SER A 295 -9.68 -4.91 5.31
C SER A 295 -8.99 -4.16 6.44
N LEU A 296 -9.46 -2.96 6.79
CA LEU A 296 -8.99 -2.24 7.98
C LEU A 296 -9.24 -3.04 9.27
N GLY A 297 -10.43 -3.63 9.42
CA GLY A 297 -10.80 -4.47 10.57
C GLY A 297 -9.88 -5.67 10.75
N VAL A 298 -9.53 -6.37 9.67
CA VAL A 298 -8.57 -7.48 9.72
C VAL A 298 -7.16 -6.96 9.97
N MET A 299 -6.76 -5.87 9.31
CA MET A 299 -5.46 -5.22 9.47
C MET A 299 -5.19 -4.74 10.90
N LEU A 300 -6.21 -4.57 11.75
CA LEU A 300 -6.00 -4.26 13.18
C LEU A 300 -5.09 -5.28 13.87
N TRP A 301 -5.20 -6.57 13.52
CA TRP A 301 -4.31 -7.62 14.06
C TRP A 301 -2.89 -7.53 13.52
N ASP A 302 -2.69 -7.00 12.31
CA ASP A 302 -1.36 -6.74 11.77
C ASP A 302 -0.72 -5.49 12.38
N LEU A 303 -1.51 -4.50 12.78
CA LEU A 303 -1.00 -3.30 13.46
C LEU A 303 -0.68 -3.58 14.93
N PHE A 304 -1.54 -4.35 15.60
CA PHE A 304 -1.50 -4.53 17.04
C PHE A 304 -0.90 -5.85 17.50
N GLY A 305 -1.27 -6.96 16.86
CA GLY A 305 -0.75 -8.29 17.19
C GLY A 305 0.53 -8.59 16.43
N LYS A 306 1.26 -9.64 16.79
CA LYS A 306 2.40 -10.13 16.00
C LYS A 306 1.98 -10.97 14.80
N ARG A 307 0.68 -11.21 14.65
CA ARG A 307 0.13 -12.18 13.72
C ARG A 307 -1.23 -11.71 13.20
N SER A 308 -1.47 -11.88 11.90
CA SER A 308 -2.76 -11.64 11.25
C SER A 308 -3.90 -12.40 11.94
N LEU A 309 -5.12 -11.87 11.82
CA LEU A 309 -6.34 -12.49 12.34
C LEU A 309 -6.66 -13.81 11.64
N PHE A 310 -6.62 -13.82 10.29
CA PHE A 310 -6.83 -15.02 9.49
C PHE A 310 -5.49 -15.59 9.03
N ARG A 311 -5.19 -16.82 9.45
CA ARG A 311 -3.89 -17.48 9.28
C ARG A 311 -4.02 -18.77 8.51
N GLU A 312 -2.91 -19.23 7.95
CA GLU A 312 -2.76 -20.58 7.38
C GLU A 312 -3.82 -20.87 6.31
N LEU A 313 -4.23 -19.84 5.56
CA LEU A 313 -5.26 -19.91 4.53
C LEU A 313 -4.80 -20.66 3.26
N TYR A 314 -3.70 -21.40 3.33
CA TYR A 314 -3.09 -22.07 2.19
C TYR A 314 -3.03 -23.57 2.41
N ILE A 315 -3.60 -24.32 1.47
CA ILE A 315 -3.50 -25.78 1.40
C ILE A 315 -2.66 -26.10 0.16
N GLU A 316 -1.57 -26.85 0.35
CA GLU A 316 -0.63 -27.20 -0.73
C GLU A 316 -0.12 -25.96 -1.49
N ALA A 317 0.18 -24.88 -0.75
CA ALA A 317 0.63 -23.57 -1.25
C ALA A 317 -0.40 -22.77 -2.08
N ASN A 318 -1.67 -23.20 -2.13
CA ASN A 318 -2.76 -22.45 -2.77
C ASN A 318 -3.71 -21.87 -1.74
N TYR A 319 -4.09 -20.62 -1.92
CA TYR A 319 -5.09 -19.96 -1.07
C TYR A 319 -6.46 -20.64 -1.21
N ASP A 320 -7.10 -20.96 -0.08
CA ASP A 320 -8.37 -21.68 -0.02
C ASP A 320 -9.51 -20.78 0.53
N ASP A 321 -10.43 -20.40 -0.37
CA ASP A 321 -11.61 -19.61 -0.05
C ASP A 321 -12.55 -20.30 0.98
N ARG A 322 -12.67 -21.64 0.96
CA ARG A 322 -13.52 -22.39 1.91
C ARG A 322 -12.95 -22.35 3.31
N LEU A 323 -11.64 -22.52 3.45
CA LEU A 323 -10.95 -22.38 4.73
C LEU A 323 -11.09 -20.95 5.26
N HIS A 324 -10.94 -19.93 4.40
CA HIS A 324 -11.13 -18.55 4.81
C HIS A 324 -12.56 -18.29 5.31
N LEU A 325 -13.60 -18.74 4.59
CA LEU A 325 -14.98 -18.67 5.05
C LEU A 325 -15.24 -19.44 6.34
N ALA A 326 -14.55 -20.58 6.55
CA ALA A 326 -14.62 -21.33 7.81
C ALA A 326 -14.03 -20.54 8.98
N CYS A 327 -12.89 -19.86 8.79
CA CYS A 327 -12.30 -18.97 9.79
C CYS A 327 -13.21 -17.79 10.13
N ILE A 328 -13.84 -17.16 9.12
CA ILE A 328 -14.81 -16.08 9.36
C ILE A 328 -16.03 -16.61 10.13
N THR A 329 -16.52 -17.80 9.78
CA THR A 329 -17.64 -18.45 10.47
C THR A 329 -17.31 -18.79 11.92
N ALA A 330 -16.09 -19.26 12.20
CA ALA A 330 -15.63 -19.52 13.56
C ALA A 330 -15.61 -18.24 14.41
N LEU A 331 -15.14 -17.12 13.83
CA LEU A 331 -15.02 -15.84 14.53
C LEU A 331 -16.37 -15.13 14.77
N LEU A 332 -17.27 -15.15 13.76
CA LEU A 332 -18.49 -14.33 13.74
C LEU A 332 -19.78 -15.13 13.90
N GLY A 333 -19.72 -16.46 13.86
CA GLY A 333 -20.88 -17.32 13.66
C GLY A 333 -21.29 -17.42 12.18
N PRO A 334 -22.38 -18.14 11.87
CA PRO A 334 -22.83 -18.38 10.49
C PRO A 334 -23.21 -17.07 9.76
N PRO A 335 -22.99 -16.99 8.44
CA PRO A 335 -23.43 -15.85 7.64
C PRO A 335 -24.96 -15.75 7.59
N PRO A 336 -25.51 -14.54 7.42
CA PRO A 336 -26.94 -14.38 7.16
C PRO A 336 -27.31 -14.92 5.76
N SER A 337 -28.45 -15.62 5.67
CA SER A 337 -28.95 -16.18 4.41
C SER A 337 -29.13 -15.14 3.29
N THR A 338 -29.42 -13.89 3.65
CA THR A 338 -29.55 -12.77 2.69
C THR A 338 -28.25 -12.46 1.96
N LEU A 339 -27.09 -12.62 2.62
CA LEU A 339 -25.78 -12.47 1.99
C LEU A 339 -25.50 -13.64 1.05
N LEU A 340 -25.79 -14.87 1.50
CA LEU A 340 -25.60 -16.08 0.70
C LEU A 340 -26.43 -16.06 -0.58
N GLN A 341 -27.70 -15.65 -0.50
CA GLN A 341 -28.59 -15.51 -1.66
C GLN A 341 -28.10 -14.49 -2.70
N ARG A 342 -27.33 -13.48 -2.29
CA ARG A 342 -26.73 -12.49 -3.20
C ARG A 342 -25.45 -12.98 -3.87
N GLY A 343 -24.74 -13.92 -3.26
CA GLY A 343 -23.43 -14.38 -3.71
C GLY A 343 -23.51 -15.23 -4.97
N LYS A 344 -22.85 -14.78 -6.05
CA LYS A 344 -22.78 -15.56 -7.31
C LYS A 344 -21.96 -16.84 -7.16
N ARG A 345 -21.06 -16.88 -6.17
CA ARG A 345 -20.18 -18.03 -5.87
C ARG A 345 -20.67 -18.85 -4.68
N THR A 346 -21.81 -18.53 -4.07
CA THR A 346 -22.31 -19.20 -2.85
C THR A 346 -22.41 -20.71 -3.00
N SER A 347 -22.92 -21.22 -4.12
CA SER A 347 -23.06 -22.66 -4.38
C SER A 347 -21.73 -23.42 -4.45
N LEU A 348 -20.59 -22.71 -4.61
CA LEU A 348 -19.27 -23.31 -4.52
C LEU A 348 -18.87 -23.62 -3.09
N PHE A 349 -19.55 -23.06 -2.09
CA PHE A 349 -19.10 -23.10 -0.70
C PHE A 349 -20.18 -23.59 0.27
N TYR A 350 -21.45 -23.28 0.03
CA TYR A 350 -22.59 -23.61 0.90
C TYR A 350 -23.57 -24.54 0.19
N ASP A 351 -24.23 -25.41 0.98
CA ASP A 351 -25.35 -26.22 0.49
C ASP A 351 -26.69 -25.46 0.54
N LEU A 352 -27.78 -26.14 0.18
CA LEU A 352 -29.13 -25.57 0.15
C LEU A 352 -29.70 -25.24 1.55
N ASN A 353 -29.04 -25.69 2.63
CA ASN A 353 -29.41 -25.41 4.01
C ASN A 353 -28.47 -24.38 4.65
N ASP A 354 -27.77 -23.58 3.82
CA ASP A 354 -26.79 -22.58 4.21
C ASP A 354 -25.63 -23.15 5.06
N GLN A 355 -25.30 -24.44 4.91
CA GLN A 355 -24.19 -25.06 5.63
C GLN A 355 -22.90 -25.03 4.79
N LEU A 356 -21.83 -24.50 5.40
CA LEU A 356 -20.51 -24.44 4.78
C LEU A 356 -19.97 -25.84 4.53
N GLN A 357 -19.64 -26.13 3.28
CA GLN A 357 -19.10 -27.41 2.82
C GLN A 357 -17.57 -27.43 2.96
N TYR A 358 -17.05 -27.23 4.17
CA TYR A 358 -15.63 -27.35 4.47
C TYR A 358 -15.35 -28.72 5.12
N LYS A 359 -14.38 -29.46 4.56
CA LYS A 359 -14.08 -30.86 4.97
C LYS A 359 -12.91 -30.98 5.94
N GLY A 360 -12.21 -29.88 6.24
CA GLY A 360 -11.12 -29.87 7.22
C GLY A 360 -11.62 -29.65 8.64
N ASP A 361 -10.67 -29.61 9.58
CA ASP A 361 -10.98 -29.32 10.98
C ASP A 361 -11.55 -27.91 11.13
N THR A 362 -12.61 -27.77 11.92
CA THR A 362 -13.22 -26.45 12.18
C THR A 362 -12.18 -25.56 12.87
N PRO A 363 -11.83 -24.40 12.29
CA PRO A 363 -10.89 -23.49 12.91
C PRO A 363 -11.41 -23.03 14.28
N SER A 364 -10.54 -23.05 15.29
CA SER A 364 -10.84 -22.44 16.60
C SER A 364 -10.32 -21.00 16.58
N LEU A 365 -11.23 -20.03 16.47
CA LEU A 365 -10.89 -18.62 16.40
C LEU A 365 -11.96 -17.78 17.11
N ASP A 366 -11.54 -16.98 18.09
CA ASP A 366 -12.40 -16.01 18.75
C ASP A 366 -11.65 -14.70 18.99
N PHE A 367 -12.39 -13.60 19.17
CA PHE A 367 -11.82 -12.28 19.39
C PHE A 367 -10.94 -12.21 20.65
N THR A 368 -11.35 -12.86 21.74
CA THR A 368 -10.70 -12.73 23.04
C THR A 368 -9.36 -13.45 23.07
N SER A 369 -9.27 -14.64 22.47
CA SER A 369 -8.03 -15.43 22.40
C SER A 369 -7.09 -14.99 21.29
N SER A 370 -7.60 -14.34 20.23
CA SER A 370 -6.78 -13.90 19.09
C SER A 370 -5.95 -12.64 19.35
N ILE A 371 -6.30 -11.84 20.37
CA ILE A 371 -5.59 -10.61 20.73
C ILE A 371 -4.52 -10.92 21.78
N GLU A 372 -3.30 -10.42 21.55
CA GLU A 372 -2.18 -10.51 22.50
C GLU A 372 -2.48 -9.78 23.83
N PRO A 373 -1.76 -10.07 24.92
CA PRO A 373 -2.05 -9.48 26.23
C PRO A 373 -1.92 -7.95 26.20
N ILE A 374 -3.04 -7.26 26.36
CA ILE A 374 -3.16 -5.81 26.52
C ILE A 374 -3.99 -5.53 27.79
N PRO A 375 -3.94 -4.30 28.33
CA PRO A 375 -4.76 -3.95 29.49
C PRO A 375 -6.23 -4.32 29.25
N ASP A 376 -6.87 -4.93 30.24
CA ASP A 376 -8.20 -5.55 30.08
C ASP A 376 -9.26 -4.53 29.62
N ASP A 377 -9.19 -3.29 30.10
CA ASP A 377 -10.10 -2.21 29.71
C ASP A 377 -9.97 -1.85 28.22
N ASP A 378 -8.74 -1.75 27.71
CA ASP A 378 -8.49 -1.51 26.27
C ASP A 378 -8.94 -2.69 25.43
N LYS A 379 -8.87 -3.91 25.96
CA LYS A 379 -9.23 -5.14 25.23
C LYS A 379 -10.72 -5.22 24.93
N GLU A 380 -11.56 -4.94 25.91
CA GLU A 380 -13.01 -4.97 25.71
C GLU A 380 -13.44 -3.90 24.70
N MET A 381 -12.90 -2.68 24.81
CA MET A 381 -13.17 -1.60 23.88
C MET A 381 -12.68 -1.89 22.47
N PHE A 382 -11.46 -2.44 22.34
CA PHE A 382 -10.92 -2.86 21.05
C PHE A 382 -11.79 -3.94 20.38
N ILE A 383 -12.26 -4.94 21.13
CA ILE A 383 -13.12 -6.00 20.57
C ILE A 383 -14.46 -5.41 20.11
N LYS A 384 -15.07 -4.52 20.90
CA LYS A 384 -16.31 -3.82 20.51
C LYS A 384 -16.11 -3.01 19.23
N PHE A 385 -15.00 -2.27 19.15
CA PHE A 385 -14.62 -1.53 17.95
C PHE A 385 -14.43 -2.46 16.75
N ALA A 386 -13.61 -3.52 16.87
CA ALA A 386 -13.32 -4.46 15.79
C ALA A 386 -14.58 -5.13 15.23
N LYS A 387 -15.57 -5.48 16.08
CA LYS A 387 -16.84 -6.05 15.64
C LYS A 387 -17.66 -5.12 14.73
N ARG A 388 -17.51 -3.80 14.87
CA ARG A 388 -18.16 -2.82 13.97
C ARG A 388 -17.55 -2.82 12.56
N LEU A 389 -16.28 -3.21 12.43
CA LEU A 389 -15.59 -3.38 11.14
C LEU A 389 -15.78 -4.80 10.58
N LEU A 390 -15.83 -5.81 11.45
CA LEU A 390 -15.91 -7.23 11.10
C LEU A 390 -17.34 -7.75 11.29
N THR A 391 -18.21 -7.36 10.37
CA THR A 391 -19.60 -7.81 10.28
C THR A 391 -19.84 -8.46 8.92
N TRP A 392 -20.61 -9.57 8.89
CA TRP A 392 -20.93 -10.33 7.69
C TRP A 392 -21.63 -9.50 6.62
N ASP A 393 -22.74 -8.84 6.97
CA ASP A 393 -23.47 -8.00 6.01
C ASP A 393 -22.71 -6.67 5.82
N PRO A 394 -22.23 -6.37 4.61
CA PRO A 394 -21.55 -5.11 4.34
C PRO A 394 -22.40 -3.87 4.63
N LYS A 395 -23.74 -3.99 4.63
CA LYS A 395 -24.65 -2.86 4.92
C LYS A 395 -24.72 -2.49 6.40
N GLU A 396 -24.45 -3.45 7.28
CA GLU A 396 -24.47 -3.26 8.73
C GLU A 396 -23.07 -2.85 9.27
N ARG A 397 -22.05 -2.90 8.40
CA ARG A 397 -20.68 -2.50 8.74
C ARG A 397 -20.61 -0.99 8.87
N SER A 398 -20.05 -0.50 9.97
CA SER A 398 -19.92 0.95 10.21
C SER A 398 -19.04 1.61 9.13
N THR A 399 -19.42 2.81 8.72
CA THR A 399 -18.61 3.66 7.83
C THR A 399 -17.37 4.21 8.56
N ALA A 400 -16.37 4.67 7.80
CA ALA A 400 -15.19 5.30 8.38
C ALA A 400 -15.56 6.49 9.29
N LYS A 401 -16.55 7.29 8.87
CA LYS A 401 -17.10 8.42 9.63
C LYS A 401 -17.70 8.01 10.97
N GLU A 402 -18.47 6.94 11.00
CA GLU A 402 -19.12 6.44 12.23
C GLU A 402 -18.12 5.81 13.20
N LEU A 403 -17.00 5.28 12.68
CA LEU A 403 -15.93 4.69 13.47
C LEU A 403 -15.06 5.75 14.15
N LEU A 404 -14.89 6.94 13.56
CA LEU A 404 -14.16 8.06 14.19
C LEU A 404 -14.76 8.50 15.53
N GLY A 405 -16.09 8.34 15.68
CA GLY A 405 -16.80 8.64 16.92
C GLY A 405 -16.78 7.50 17.96
N ASP A 406 -16.07 6.41 17.71
CA ASP A 406 -16.07 5.26 18.62
C ASP A 406 -15.27 5.56 19.91
N PRO A 407 -15.79 5.18 21.10
CA PRO A 407 -15.08 5.38 22.36
C PRO A 407 -13.66 4.81 22.40
N PHE A 408 -13.37 3.72 21.69
CA PHE A 408 -12.03 3.14 21.66
C PHE A 408 -10.96 4.14 21.16
N LEU A 409 -11.32 5.06 20.27
CA LEU A 409 -10.39 6.06 19.74
C LEU A 409 -10.29 7.32 20.61
N GLN A 410 -11.19 7.50 21.57
CA GLN A 410 -11.30 8.73 22.38
C GLN A 410 -10.68 8.62 23.77
N HIS A 411 -10.43 7.40 24.24
CA HIS A 411 -9.96 7.11 25.61
C HIS A 411 -8.53 6.59 25.63
#